data_AF-A0A7C7CA46-F1
#
_entry.id   AF-A0A7C7CA46-F1
#
_cell.length_a   1.000
_cell.length_b   1.000
_cell.length_c   1.000
_cell.angle_alpha   90.00
_cell.angle_beta   90.00
_cell.angle_gamma   90.00
#
_symmetry.space_group_name_H-M   'P 1'
#
loop_
_entity.id
_entity.type
_entity.pdbx_description
1 polymer ?
#
loop_
_entity_poly.entity_id
_entity_poly.type
_entity_poly.pdbx_seq_one_letter_code
_entity_poly.pdbx_strand_id
1 'polypeptide(L)'
;MPPRKIKRRSKSKNHYFTKVHEDAIVKYANTEDTGLRSTLYIEYIQPAFDQMVDKIIYTYRFTSLPNIDYLKDDCKVWLTTILNKYDPNKGSKAFSYFSVVTKNWFIHKVKKTQKRNRTEVFMEDILNELEEDLVSSEKTYYQLRSDAEFWGSLHYEIDTWDSFMLKENEKKVLMAVRILLDSAGEIEIFNKKAIYLYLREITGLNTKQVVNNLNKLRKRYKVFKGKWENGEI
;
A
#
# COMPACT_ATOMS: atom_id res chain seq x y z
N MET A 1 -10.81 5.33 59.14
CA MET A 1 -10.40 6.50 58.33
C MET A 1 -11.06 6.40 56.96
N PRO A 2 -11.78 7.42 56.48
CA PRO A 2 -12.33 7.38 55.13
C PRO A 2 -11.22 7.52 54.08
N PRO A 3 -11.32 6.87 52.91
CA PRO A 3 -10.28 6.89 51.89
C PRO A 3 -10.11 8.31 51.30
N ARG A 4 -8.86 8.79 51.24
CA ARG A 4 -8.51 10.07 50.60
C ARG A 4 -8.96 10.06 49.14
N LYS A 5 -9.92 10.92 48.79
CA LYS A 5 -10.31 11.17 47.40
C LYS A 5 -9.12 11.70 46.61
N ILE A 6 -8.63 10.91 45.65
CA ILE A 6 -7.61 11.33 44.69
C ILE A 6 -8.19 12.48 43.85
N LYS A 7 -7.67 13.69 44.02
CA LYS A 7 -8.02 14.84 43.16
C LYS A 7 -7.55 14.52 41.73
N ARG A 8 -8.51 14.32 40.82
CA ARG A 8 -8.23 14.26 39.37
C ARG A 8 -7.57 15.57 38.95
N ARG A 9 -6.36 15.51 38.38
CA ARG A 9 -5.71 16.67 37.75
C ARG A 9 -6.65 17.24 36.69
N SER A 10 -6.86 18.56 36.73
CA SER A 10 -7.60 19.28 35.70
C SER A 10 -6.96 19.00 34.33
N LYS A 11 -7.74 18.56 33.34
CA LYS A 11 -7.24 18.40 31.98
C LYS A 11 -6.81 19.78 31.48
N SER A 12 -5.55 19.92 31.09
CA SER A 12 -5.08 21.05 30.29
C SER A 12 -6.05 21.26 29.12
N LYS A 13 -6.55 22.49 28.94
CA LYS A 13 -7.43 22.81 27.82
C LYS A 13 -6.59 22.69 26.54
N ASN A 14 -6.80 21.59 25.82
CA ASN A 14 -6.18 21.36 24.52
C ASN A 14 -6.73 22.39 23.52
N HIS A 15 -6.07 23.54 23.39
CA HIS A 15 -6.36 24.55 22.37
C HIS A 15 -5.78 24.16 21.02
N TYR A 16 -6.07 22.94 20.58
CA TYR A 16 -5.61 22.47 19.28
C TYR A 16 -6.54 22.96 18.18
N PHE A 17 -6.03 23.84 17.32
CA PHE A 17 -6.68 24.31 16.09
C PHE A 17 -8.11 24.85 16.32
N THR A 18 -8.20 25.84 17.20
CA THR A 18 -9.44 26.58 17.48
C THR A 18 -9.74 27.62 16.40
N LYS A 19 -10.91 28.27 16.47
CA LYS A 19 -11.32 29.36 15.57
C LYS A 19 -10.27 30.47 15.43
N VAL A 20 -9.52 30.75 16.51
CA VAL A 20 -8.42 31.74 16.52
C VAL A 20 -7.33 31.41 15.48
N HIS A 21 -7.02 30.12 15.32
CA HIS A 21 -6.00 29.66 14.37
C HIS A 21 -6.52 29.73 12.93
N GLU A 22 -7.80 29.42 12.73
CA GLU A 22 -8.46 29.56 11.43
C GLU A 22 -8.49 31.04 11.00
N ASP A 23 -8.88 31.93 11.91
CA ASP A 23 -8.87 33.38 11.67
C ASP A 23 -7.46 33.89 11.39
N ALA A 24 -6.43 33.38 12.09
CA ALA A 24 -5.03 33.73 11.84
C ALA A 24 -4.56 33.30 10.44
N ILE A 25 -4.95 32.11 9.97
CA ILE A 25 -4.62 31.62 8.62
C ILE A 25 -5.34 32.46 7.55
N VAL A 26 -6.61 32.82 7.77
CA VAL A 26 -7.36 33.69 6.85
C VAL A 26 -6.71 35.08 6.77
N LYS A 27 -6.33 35.66 7.91
CA LYS A 27 -5.61 36.95 7.96
C LYS A 27 -4.25 36.87 7.27
N TYR A 28 -3.52 35.77 7.49
CA TYR A 28 -2.23 35.52 6.85
C TYR A 28 -2.36 35.44 5.32
N ALA A 29 -3.43 34.84 4.80
CA ALA A 29 -3.68 34.75 3.37
C ALA A 29 -4.07 36.09 2.75
N ASN A 30 -4.80 36.94 3.48
CA ASN A 30 -5.34 38.21 2.98
C ASN A 30 -4.41 39.42 3.17
N THR A 31 -3.33 39.30 3.95
CA THR A 31 -2.43 40.42 4.28
C THR A 31 -1.19 40.41 3.41
N GLU A 32 -0.82 41.56 2.84
CA GLU A 32 0.43 41.74 2.08
C GLU A 32 1.62 42.15 2.96
N ASP A 33 1.38 42.70 4.16
CA ASP A 33 2.41 43.05 5.13
C ASP A 33 3.15 41.82 5.67
N THR A 34 4.46 41.76 5.39
CA THR A 34 5.39 40.74 5.87
C THR A 34 5.57 40.74 7.37
N GLY A 35 5.48 41.90 8.04
CA GLY A 35 5.61 42.02 9.48
C GLY A 35 4.46 41.29 10.18
N LEU A 36 3.21 41.66 9.83
CA LEU A 36 2.03 41.01 10.37
C LEU A 36 1.98 39.50 10.06
N ARG A 37 2.37 39.09 8.84
CA ARG A 37 2.47 37.67 8.47
C ARG A 37 3.42 36.90 9.39
N SER A 38 4.57 37.47 9.69
CA SER A 38 5.58 36.84 10.56
C SER A 38 5.04 36.66 11.98
N THR A 39 4.40 37.69 12.54
CA THR A 39 3.77 37.62 13.87
C THR A 39 2.66 36.57 13.91
N LEU A 40 1.74 36.57 12.95
CA LEU A 40 0.67 35.58 12.85
C LEU A 40 1.21 34.16 12.75
N TYR A 41 2.29 33.98 11.97
CA TYR A 41 2.90 32.67 11.78
C TYR A 41 3.54 32.15 13.07
N ILE A 42 4.39 32.95 13.72
CA ILE A 42 5.15 32.54 14.91
C ILE A 42 4.22 32.28 16.09
N GLU A 43 3.26 33.17 16.34
CA GLU A 43 2.43 33.11 17.56
C GLU A 43 1.31 32.07 17.45
N TYR A 44 0.68 31.94 16.28
CA TYR A 44 -0.55 31.16 16.13
C TYR A 44 -0.40 29.97 15.20
N ILE A 45 0.16 30.15 14.00
CA ILE A 45 0.09 29.11 12.96
C ILE A 45 1.13 28.01 13.18
N GLN A 46 2.39 28.38 13.43
CA GLN A 46 3.50 27.43 13.59
C GLN A 46 3.27 26.46 14.77
N PRO A 47 2.91 26.91 15.99
CA PRO A 47 2.66 25.98 17.10
C PRO A 47 1.50 25.01 16.82
N ALA A 48 0.48 25.47 16.09
CA ALA A 48 -0.66 24.64 15.73
C ALA A 48 -0.32 23.61 14.64
N PHE A 49 0.48 24.00 13.64
CA PHE A 49 0.98 23.10 12.61
C PHE A 49 1.91 22.03 13.20
N ASP A 50 2.78 22.40 14.12
CA ASP A 50 3.67 21.47 14.81
C ASP A 50 2.89 20.37 15.54
N GLN A 51 1.91 20.76 16.34
CA GLN A 51 1.03 19.80 17.02
C GLN A 51 0.22 18.95 16.02
N MET A 52 -0.15 19.50 14.87
CA MET A 52 -0.94 18.81 13.87
C MET A 52 -0.14 17.74 13.14
N VAL A 53 1.07 18.09 12.70
CA VAL A 53 2.00 17.16 12.08
C VAL A 53 2.28 16.01 13.05
N ASP A 54 2.58 16.31 14.32
CA ASP A 54 2.81 15.28 15.34
C ASP A 54 1.61 14.34 15.49
N LYS A 55 0.40 14.89 15.67
CA LYS A 55 -0.80 14.07 15.80
C LYS A 55 -1.03 13.18 14.57
N ILE A 56 -0.79 13.68 13.36
CA ILE A 56 -0.94 12.91 12.13
C ILE A 56 0.08 11.77 12.09
N ILE A 57 1.35 12.04 12.42
CA ILE A 57 2.41 11.01 12.47
C ILE A 57 2.01 9.88 13.42
N TYR A 58 1.61 10.20 14.66
CA TYR A 58 1.25 9.20 15.65
C TYR A 58 -0.07 8.48 15.33
N THR A 59 -1.09 9.19 14.84
CA THR A 59 -2.40 8.60 14.53
C THR A 59 -2.30 7.57 13.40
N TYR A 60 -1.55 7.90 12.35
CA TYR A 60 -1.39 7.03 11.17
C TYR A 60 -0.15 6.12 11.24
N ARG A 61 0.58 6.14 12.37
CA ARG A 61 1.79 5.34 12.61
C ARG A 61 2.86 5.52 11.52
N PHE A 62 3.09 6.77 11.10
CA PHE A 62 4.19 7.10 10.18
C PHE A 62 5.58 7.01 10.83
N THR A 63 5.64 6.69 12.13
CA THR A 63 6.89 6.48 12.89
C THR A 63 7.76 5.33 12.38
N SER A 64 7.22 4.45 11.52
CA SER A 64 7.98 3.38 10.87
C SER A 64 8.80 3.85 9.66
N LEU A 65 8.64 5.10 9.23
CA LEU A 65 9.47 5.68 8.18
C LEU A 65 10.89 5.94 8.70
N PRO A 66 11.93 5.63 7.91
CA PRO A 66 13.28 6.05 8.24
C PRO A 66 13.36 7.58 8.26
N ASN A 67 14.16 8.13 9.18
CA ASN A 67 14.39 9.58 9.33
C ASN A 67 13.11 10.40 9.58
N ILE A 68 12.19 9.88 10.40
CA ILE A 68 10.92 10.55 10.69
C ILE A 68 11.08 11.96 11.27
N ASP A 69 12.11 12.21 12.08
CA ASP A 69 12.38 13.52 12.67
C ASP A 69 12.69 14.56 11.59
N TYR A 70 13.53 14.21 10.62
CA TYR A 70 13.81 15.07 9.46
C TYR A 70 12.56 15.27 8.59
N LEU A 71 11.78 14.22 8.36
CA LEU A 71 10.53 14.31 7.59
C LEU A 71 9.49 15.21 8.26
N LYS A 72 9.47 15.24 9.59
CA LYS A 72 8.62 16.15 10.37
C LYS A 72 9.01 17.59 10.11
N ASP A 73 10.29 17.92 10.19
CA ASP A 73 10.77 19.29 9.96
C ASP A 73 10.60 19.72 8.50
N ASP A 74 10.89 18.83 7.54
CA ASP A 74 10.59 19.02 6.11
C ASP A 74 9.11 19.34 5.87
N CYS A 75 8.21 18.61 6.54
CA CYS A 75 6.78 18.82 6.40
C CYS A 75 6.35 20.20 6.92
N LYS A 76 6.94 20.67 8.03
CA LYS A 76 6.67 22.00 8.59
C LYS A 76 7.12 23.10 7.63
N VAL A 77 8.32 22.98 7.06
CA VAL A 77 8.83 23.89 6.04
C VAL A 77 7.93 23.85 4.80
N TRP A 78 7.52 22.67 4.35
CA TRP A 78 6.63 22.54 3.21
C TRP A 78 5.26 23.20 3.46
N LEU A 79 4.72 23.11 4.67
CA LEU A 79 3.45 23.76 5.05
C LEU A 79 3.49 25.29 4.89
N THR A 80 4.65 25.94 5.11
CA THR A 80 4.80 27.38 4.88
C THR A 80 4.65 27.75 3.40
N THR A 81 5.10 26.89 2.50
CA THR A 81 5.02 27.14 1.05
C THR A 81 3.60 27.04 0.50
N ILE A 82 2.73 26.26 1.16
CA ILE A 82 1.34 26.06 0.73
C ILE A 82 0.34 26.91 1.51
N LEU A 83 0.79 27.62 2.56
CA LEU A 83 -0.03 28.53 3.35
C LEU A 83 -0.69 29.60 2.47
N ASN A 84 0.04 30.15 1.51
CA ASN A 84 -0.45 31.16 0.57
C ASN A 84 -1.45 30.60 -0.48
N LYS A 85 -1.57 29.26 -0.59
CA LYS A 85 -2.47 28.61 -1.54
C LYS A 85 -3.84 28.32 -0.93
N TYR A 86 -4.01 28.54 0.37
CA TYR A 86 -5.28 28.34 1.05
C TYR A 86 -6.26 29.47 0.70
N ASP A 87 -7.44 29.09 0.25
CA ASP A 87 -8.51 30.01 -0.12
C ASP A 87 -9.74 29.75 0.78
N PRO A 88 -10.09 30.70 1.67
CA PRO A 88 -11.26 30.59 2.54
C PRO A 88 -12.59 30.49 1.78
N ASN A 89 -12.67 31.01 0.55
CA ASN A 89 -13.91 31.06 -0.22
C ASN A 89 -14.30 29.69 -0.79
N LYS A 90 -13.38 28.72 -0.83
CA LYS A 90 -13.65 27.35 -1.30
C LYS A 90 -14.45 26.51 -0.30
N GLY A 91 -14.85 27.07 0.84
CA GLY A 91 -15.75 26.43 1.82
C GLY A 91 -15.12 25.34 2.69
N SER A 92 -13.84 25.02 2.49
CA SER A 92 -13.10 24.07 3.33
C SER A 92 -12.45 24.79 4.51
N LYS A 93 -12.74 24.37 5.74
CA LYS A 93 -12.04 24.86 6.94
C LYS A 93 -10.54 24.63 6.85
N ALA A 94 -9.75 25.58 7.36
CA ALA A 94 -8.29 25.54 7.29
C ALA A 94 -7.73 24.24 7.87
N PHE A 95 -8.23 23.82 9.04
CA PHE A 95 -7.80 22.58 9.68
C PHE A 95 -7.98 21.35 8.79
N SER A 96 -9.16 21.22 8.18
CA SER A 96 -9.50 20.09 7.30
C SER A 96 -8.61 20.07 6.08
N TYR A 97 -8.40 21.24 5.46
CA TYR A 97 -7.53 21.38 4.30
C TYR A 97 -6.09 20.94 4.64
N PHE A 98 -5.48 21.58 5.64
CA PHE A 98 -4.08 21.31 6.01
C PHE A 98 -3.86 19.90 6.55
N SER A 99 -4.82 19.32 7.27
CA SER A 99 -4.72 17.94 7.75
C SER A 99 -4.72 16.93 6.61
N VAL A 100 -5.59 17.13 5.60
CA VAL A 100 -5.69 16.23 4.43
C VAL A 100 -4.42 16.29 3.60
N VAL A 101 -3.92 17.49 3.29
CA VAL A 101 -2.71 17.63 2.46
C VAL A 101 -1.47 17.14 3.21
N THR A 102 -1.36 17.37 4.52
CA THR A 102 -0.27 16.83 5.37
C THR A 102 -0.25 15.31 5.35
N LYS A 103 -1.41 14.67 5.57
CA LYS A 103 -1.53 13.21 5.48
C LYS A 103 -1.10 12.70 4.10
N ASN A 104 -1.59 13.34 3.03
CA ASN A 104 -1.25 12.94 1.67
C ASN A 104 0.25 13.08 1.40
N TRP A 105 0.89 14.12 1.91
CA TRP A 105 2.34 14.33 1.80
C TRP A 105 3.13 13.17 2.40
N PHE A 106 2.79 12.72 3.61
CA PHE A 106 3.43 11.55 4.23
C PHE A 106 3.15 10.26 3.45
N ILE A 107 1.92 10.06 2.96
CA ILE A 107 1.59 8.91 2.09
C ILE A 107 2.48 8.89 0.84
N HIS A 108 2.75 10.04 0.23
CA HIS A 108 3.65 10.13 -0.92
C HIS A 108 5.10 9.78 -0.55
N LYS A 109 5.59 10.23 0.61
CA LYS A 109 6.92 9.85 1.12
C LYS A 109 7.02 8.33 1.34
N VAL A 110 6.04 7.72 2.00
CA VAL A 110 5.96 6.25 2.16
C VAL A 110 6.02 5.53 0.82
N LYS A 111 5.20 5.94 -0.15
CA LYS A 111 5.17 5.33 -1.48
C LYS A 111 6.51 5.47 -2.21
N LYS A 112 7.18 6.62 -2.08
CA LYS A 112 8.50 6.85 -2.67
C LYS A 112 9.54 5.93 -2.03
N THR A 113 9.57 5.83 -0.70
CA THR A 113 10.47 4.91 0.02
C THR A 113 10.20 3.46 -0.33
N GLN A 114 8.94 3.02 -0.38
CA GLN A 114 8.61 1.66 -0.81
C GLN A 114 9.04 1.36 -2.25
N LYS A 115 8.91 2.34 -3.17
CA LYS A 115 9.41 2.19 -4.54
C LYS A 115 10.94 2.08 -4.55
N ARG A 116 11.61 2.91 -3.76
CA ARG A 116 13.08 2.90 -3.59
C ARG A 116 13.56 1.54 -3.10
N ASN A 117 13.02 1.03 -1.99
CA ASN A 117 13.38 -0.28 -1.43
C ASN A 117 13.10 -1.47 -2.36
N ARG A 118 12.24 -1.31 -3.39
CA ARG A 118 12.01 -2.35 -4.40
C ARG A 118 12.98 -2.28 -5.58
N THR A 119 13.56 -1.11 -5.82
CA THR A 119 14.39 -0.84 -7.00
C THR A 119 15.87 -0.83 -6.63
N GLU A 120 16.18 -0.41 -5.41
CA GLU A 120 17.52 -0.38 -4.84
C GLU A 120 17.66 -1.60 -3.92
N VAL A 121 18.55 -2.52 -4.30
CA VAL A 121 19.01 -3.64 -3.46
C VAL A 121 20.31 -3.20 -2.82
N PHE A 122 20.51 -3.48 -1.53
CA PHE A 122 21.78 -3.17 -0.89
C PHE A 122 22.86 -4.11 -1.44
N MET A 123 24.07 -3.59 -1.68
CA MET A 123 25.18 -4.39 -2.21
C MET A 123 25.49 -5.61 -1.34
N GLU A 124 25.27 -5.51 -0.02
CA GLU A 124 25.40 -6.63 0.93
C GLU A 124 24.35 -7.71 0.69
N ASP A 125 23.11 -7.35 0.34
CA ASP A 125 22.06 -8.31 0.00
C ASP A 125 22.39 -9.05 -1.30
N ILE A 126 22.99 -8.36 -2.28
CA ILE A 126 23.46 -8.97 -3.55
C ILE A 126 24.59 -9.98 -3.28
N LEU A 127 25.53 -9.64 -2.38
CA LEU A 127 26.64 -10.53 -2.02
C LEU A 127 26.14 -11.78 -1.28
N ASN A 128 25.17 -11.63 -0.37
CA ASN A 128 24.55 -12.75 0.33
C ASN A 128 23.71 -13.62 -0.61
N GLU A 129 22.96 -13.02 -1.54
CA GLU A 129 22.17 -13.75 -2.56
C GLU A 129 23.08 -14.54 -3.50
N LEU A 130 24.22 -13.96 -3.92
CA LEU A 130 25.25 -14.66 -4.70
C LEU A 130 25.88 -15.84 -3.91
N GLU A 131 26.15 -15.67 -2.62
CA GLU A 131 26.65 -16.76 -1.76
C GLU A 131 25.61 -17.89 -1.57
N GLU A 132 24.32 -17.54 -1.41
CA GLU A 132 23.22 -18.49 -1.26
C GLU A 132 22.93 -19.28 -2.56
N ASP A 133 23.02 -18.61 -3.71
CA ASP A 133 22.91 -19.25 -5.03
C ASP A 133 24.10 -20.19 -5.31
N LEU A 134 25.33 -19.78 -4.98
CA LEU A 134 26.54 -20.62 -5.13
C LEU A 134 26.51 -21.88 -4.25
N VAL A 135 25.76 -21.86 -3.14
CA VAL A 135 25.66 -22.99 -2.20
C VAL A 135 24.45 -23.88 -2.49
N SER A 136 23.44 -23.45 -3.29
CA SER A 136 22.20 -24.24 -3.51
C SER A 136 21.76 -24.51 -4.96
N SER A 137 22.47 -24.06 -6.00
CA SER A 137 21.91 -24.02 -7.36
C SER A 137 21.91 -25.32 -8.20
N GLU A 138 21.74 -26.51 -7.61
CA GLU A 138 21.24 -27.66 -8.39
C GLU A 138 20.07 -28.30 -7.66
N LYS A 139 18.86 -28.16 -8.24
CA LYS A 139 17.69 -28.90 -7.79
C LYS A 139 18.06 -30.38 -7.74
N THR A 140 17.89 -31.02 -6.59
CA THR A 140 18.15 -32.46 -6.46
C THR A 140 17.24 -33.22 -7.43
N TYR A 141 17.69 -34.37 -7.96
CA TYR A 141 16.87 -35.24 -8.83
C TYR A 141 15.43 -35.45 -8.30
N TYR A 142 15.28 -35.66 -6.98
CA TYR A 142 13.98 -35.80 -6.33
C TYR A 142 13.08 -34.57 -6.46
N GLN A 143 13.64 -33.36 -6.39
CA GLN A 143 12.88 -32.11 -6.54
C GLN A 143 12.45 -31.92 -8.00
N LEU A 144 13.34 -32.16 -8.97
CA LEU A 144 13.00 -32.10 -10.40
C LEU A 144 11.91 -33.09 -10.77
N ARG A 145 12.01 -34.33 -10.26
CA ARG A 145 11.02 -35.38 -10.47
C ARG A 145 9.68 -35.02 -9.84
N SER A 146 9.68 -34.57 -8.59
CA SER A 146 8.45 -34.17 -7.89
C SER A 146 7.76 -32.99 -8.57
N ASP A 147 8.52 -32.00 -9.04
CA ASP A 147 8.00 -30.89 -9.84
C ASP A 147 7.34 -31.41 -11.13
N ALA A 148 8.02 -32.28 -11.88
CA ALA A 148 7.49 -32.85 -13.13
C ALA A 148 6.22 -33.68 -12.90
N GLU A 149 6.19 -34.51 -11.86
CA GLU A 149 5.02 -35.30 -11.47
C GLU A 149 3.84 -34.39 -11.07
N PHE A 150 4.10 -33.34 -10.28
CA PHE A 150 3.08 -32.36 -9.90
C PHE A 150 2.47 -31.65 -11.11
N TRP A 151 3.32 -31.13 -12.01
CA TRP A 151 2.86 -30.43 -13.21
C TRP A 151 2.09 -31.37 -14.14
N GLY A 152 2.56 -32.60 -14.34
CA GLY A 152 1.85 -33.61 -15.13
C GLY A 152 0.46 -33.91 -14.59
N SER A 153 0.35 -34.16 -13.27
CA SER A 153 -0.93 -34.40 -12.61
C SER A 153 -1.86 -33.19 -12.64
N LEU A 154 -1.32 -31.98 -12.50
CA LEU A 154 -2.09 -30.75 -12.58
C LEU A 154 -2.63 -30.51 -14.00
N HIS A 155 -1.82 -30.73 -15.04
CA HIS A 155 -2.27 -30.60 -16.44
C HIS A 155 -3.38 -31.60 -16.76
N TYR A 156 -3.22 -32.86 -16.33
CA TYR A 156 -4.26 -33.87 -16.50
C TYR A 156 -5.57 -33.45 -15.82
N GLU A 157 -5.50 -33.00 -14.57
CA GLU A 157 -6.68 -32.53 -13.82
C GLU A 157 -7.32 -31.31 -14.50
N ILE A 158 -6.54 -30.35 -14.99
CA ILE A 158 -7.04 -29.18 -15.75
C ILE A 158 -7.75 -29.63 -17.04
N ASP A 159 -7.25 -30.66 -17.72
CA ASP A 159 -7.90 -31.19 -18.92
C ASP A 159 -9.22 -31.90 -18.59
N THR A 160 -9.32 -32.58 -17.43
CA THR A 160 -10.61 -33.14 -16.97
C THR A 160 -11.64 -32.06 -16.62
N TRP A 161 -11.20 -30.85 -16.27
CA TRP A 161 -12.09 -29.74 -15.97
C TRP A 161 -12.82 -29.20 -17.20
N ASP A 162 -12.35 -29.53 -18.41
CA ASP A 162 -12.96 -29.18 -19.70
C ASP A 162 -14.13 -30.12 -20.09
N SER A 163 -14.63 -30.96 -19.15
CA SER A 163 -15.74 -31.86 -19.44
C SER A 163 -17.09 -31.14 -19.66
N PHE A 164 -17.92 -31.79 -20.48
CA PHE A 164 -19.20 -31.34 -21.05
C PHE A 164 -20.05 -30.52 -20.05
N MET A 165 -20.39 -29.27 -20.41
CA MET A 165 -21.23 -28.28 -19.68
C MET A 165 -20.53 -27.10 -18.99
N LEU A 166 -19.31 -26.69 -19.39
CA LEU A 166 -18.82 -25.37 -19.03
C LEU A 166 -19.56 -24.26 -19.78
N LYS A 167 -19.95 -23.19 -19.07
CA LYS A 167 -20.46 -21.98 -19.73
C LYS A 167 -19.34 -21.37 -20.58
N GLU A 168 -19.70 -20.72 -21.69
CA GLU A 168 -18.75 -20.10 -22.64
C GLU A 168 -17.64 -19.29 -21.97
N ASN A 169 -17.99 -18.46 -20.97
CA ASN A 169 -17.03 -17.64 -20.23
C ASN A 169 -16.12 -18.44 -19.28
N GLU A 170 -16.59 -19.57 -18.76
CA GLU A 170 -15.78 -20.46 -17.93
C GLU A 170 -14.74 -21.17 -18.79
N LYS A 171 -15.15 -21.65 -19.97
CA LYS A 171 -14.27 -22.28 -20.94
C LYS A 171 -13.16 -21.32 -21.39
N LYS A 172 -13.52 -20.08 -21.75
CA LYS A 172 -12.54 -19.05 -22.12
C LYS A 172 -11.50 -18.80 -21.01
N VAL A 173 -11.94 -18.68 -19.76
CA VAL A 173 -11.03 -18.45 -18.63
C VAL A 173 -10.17 -19.67 -18.34
N LEU A 174 -10.72 -20.88 -18.44
CA LEU A 174 -9.95 -22.12 -18.29
C LEU A 174 -8.85 -22.22 -19.35
N MET A 175 -9.19 -21.97 -20.62
CA MET A 175 -8.24 -21.99 -21.73
C MET A 175 -7.15 -20.93 -21.57
N ALA A 176 -7.50 -19.72 -21.13
CA ALA A 176 -6.52 -18.67 -20.86
C ALA A 176 -5.58 -19.02 -19.69
N VAL A 177 -6.09 -19.66 -18.64
CA VAL A 177 -5.25 -20.16 -17.55
C VAL A 177 -4.30 -21.25 -18.04
N ARG A 178 -4.79 -22.18 -18.87
CA ARG A 178 -3.94 -23.21 -19.50
C ARG A 178 -2.79 -22.60 -20.31
N ILE A 179 -3.10 -21.67 -21.20
CA ILE A 179 -2.10 -20.96 -22.01
C ILE A 179 -1.05 -20.29 -21.12
N LEU A 180 -1.47 -19.65 -20.02
CA LEU A 180 -0.53 -19.01 -19.08
C LEU A 180 0.33 -19.98 -18.28
N LEU A 181 -0.17 -21.20 -18.01
CA LEU A 181 0.62 -22.23 -17.35
C LEU A 181 1.63 -22.86 -18.33
N ASP A 182 1.21 -23.12 -19.56
CA ASP A 182 2.07 -23.67 -20.62
C ASP A 182 3.20 -22.70 -20.99
N SER A 183 2.90 -21.39 -21.03
CA SER A 183 3.88 -20.33 -21.30
C SER A 183 4.53 -19.75 -20.04
N ALA A 184 4.39 -20.39 -18.88
CA ALA A 184 4.87 -19.84 -17.60
C ALA A 184 6.38 -19.52 -17.60
N GLY A 185 7.19 -20.27 -18.37
CA GLY A 185 8.62 -20.03 -18.53
C GLY A 185 8.97 -18.78 -19.35
N GLU A 186 8.04 -18.26 -20.16
CA GLU A 186 8.23 -17.07 -21.01
C GLU A 186 7.76 -15.78 -20.31
N ILE A 187 7.14 -15.89 -19.13
CA ILE A 187 6.63 -14.75 -18.39
C ILE A 187 7.77 -14.05 -17.66
N GLU A 188 8.25 -12.94 -18.21
CA GLU A 188 9.31 -12.13 -17.58
C GLU A 188 8.85 -11.44 -16.29
N ILE A 189 7.55 -11.11 -16.18
CA ILE A 189 7.02 -10.30 -15.06
C ILE A 189 5.91 -11.04 -14.31
N PHE A 190 6.27 -11.68 -13.19
CA PHE A 190 5.34 -12.31 -12.25
C PHE A 190 4.65 -11.30 -11.32
N ASN A 191 3.91 -10.34 -11.90
CA ASN A 191 3.08 -9.41 -11.15
C ASN A 191 1.61 -9.84 -11.22
N LYS A 192 0.96 -10.00 -10.05
CA LYS A 192 -0.46 -10.35 -9.96
C LYS A 192 -1.35 -9.50 -10.88
N LYS A 193 -1.11 -8.19 -11.00
CA LYS A 193 -1.87 -7.32 -11.90
C LYS A 193 -1.59 -7.59 -13.38
N ALA A 194 -0.35 -7.91 -13.75
CA ALA A 194 0.04 -8.24 -15.12
C ALA A 194 -0.60 -9.57 -15.55
N ILE A 195 -0.57 -10.59 -14.69
CA ILE A 195 -1.25 -11.87 -14.94
C ILE A 195 -2.76 -11.67 -15.17
N TYR A 196 -3.41 -10.81 -14.38
CA TYR A 196 -4.81 -10.46 -14.60
C TYR A 196 -5.04 -9.72 -15.93
N LEU A 197 -4.10 -8.91 -16.40
CA LEU A 197 -4.18 -8.24 -17.70
C LEU A 197 -4.04 -9.26 -18.83
N TYR A 198 -3.08 -10.19 -18.76
CA TYR A 198 -2.92 -11.25 -19.75
C TYR A 198 -4.16 -12.14 -19.85
N LEU A 199 -4.72 -12.57 -18.71
CA LEU A 199 -6.00 -13.28 -18.70
C LEU A 199 -7.13 -12.48 -19.36
N ARG A 200 -7.14 -11.15 -19.18
CA ARG A 200 -8.15 -10.29 -19.78
C ARG A 200 -7.98 -10.18 -21.29
N GLU A 201 -6.74 -10.06 -21.76
CA GLU A 201 -6.38 -9.95 -23.17
C GLU A 201 -6.69 -11.25 -23.91
N ILE A 202 -6.31 -12.40 -23.33
CA ILE A 202 -6.58 -13.72 -23.92
C ILE A 202 -8.08 -14.02 -23.97
N THR A 203 -8.85 -13.66 -22.93
CA THR A 203 -10.28 -14.01 -22.86
C THR A 203 -11.23 -12.99 -23.47
N GLY A 204 -10.81 -11.72 -23.60
CA GLY A 204 -11.67 -10.59 -23.97
C GLY A 204 -12.75 -10.24 -22.94
N LEU A 205 -12.71 -10.83 -21.74
CA LEU A 205 -13.72 -10.63 -20.69
C LEU A 205 -13.39 -9.43 -19.80
N ASN A 206 -14.39 -8.87 -19.12
CA ASN A 206 -14.12 -7.82 -18.14
C ASN A 206 -13.56 -8.39 -16.82
N THR A 207 -12.95 -7.54 -16.00
CA THR A 207 -12.30 -7.95 -14.74
C THR A 207 -13.24 -8.72 -13.80
N LYS A 208 -14.53 -8.36 -13.74
CA LYS A 208 -15.50 -9.05 -12.87
C LYS A 208 -15.77 -10.48 -13.36
N GLN A 209 -15.93 -10.66 -14.67
CA GLN A 209 -16.17 -11.96 -15.30
C GLN A 209 -14.96 -12.89 -15.11
N VAL A 210 -13.75 -12.38 -15.35
CA VAL A 210 -12.50 -13.13 -15.14
C VAL A 210 -12.36 -13.57 -13.68
N VAL A 211 -12.52 -12.64 -12.72
CA VAL A 211 -12.41 -12.95 -11.29
C VAL A 211 -13.46 -13.96 -10.82
N ASN A 212 -14.70 -13.86 -11.30
CA ASN A 212 -15.77 -14.79 -10.93
C ASN A 212 -15.45 -16.23 -11.38
N ASN A 213 -14.99 -16.41 -12.61
CA ASN A 213 -14.64 -17.73 -13.14
C ASN A 213 -13.33 -18.27 -12.54
N LEU A 214 -12.32 -17.41 -12.32
CA LEU A 214 -11.10 -17.80 -11.60
C LEU A 214 -11.40 -18.28 -10.17
N ASN A 215 -12.36 -17.68 -9.46
CA ASN A 215 -12.74 -18.15 -8.13
C ASN A 215 -13.32 -19.57 -8.16
N LYS A 216 -13.99 -19.97 -9.25
CA LYS A 216 -14.48 -21.35 -9.44
C LYS A 216 -13.32 -22.30 -9.70
N LEU A 217 -12.40 -21.95 -10.59
CA LEU A 217 -11.17 -22.72 -10.85
C LEU A 217 -10.33 -22.87 -9.58
N ARG A 218 -10.21 -21.81 -8.78
CA ARG A 218 -9.50 -21.83 -7.50
C ARG A 218 -10.08 -22.85 -6.52
N LYS A 219 -11.41 -23.07 -6.52
CA LYS A 219 -12.02 -24.11 -5.68
C LYS A 219 -11.59 -25.49 -6.15
N ARG A 220 -11.59 -25.76 -7.46
CA ARG A 220 -11.14 -27.04 -8.04
C ARG A 220 -9.65 -27.28 -7.76
N TYR A 221 -8.80 -26.27 -7.96
CA TYR A 221 -7.38 -26.33 -7.64
C TYR A 221 -7.11 -26.65 -6.16
N LYS A 222 -7.88 -26.07 -5.23
CA LYS A 222 -7.74 -26.39 -3.80
C LYS A 222 -8.04 -27.86 -3.49
N VAL A 223 -9.02 -28.45 -4.17
CA VAL A 223 -9.36 -29.88 -4.03
C VAL A 223 -8.21 -30.73 -4.57
N PHE A 224 -7.73 -30.44 -5.79
CA PHE A 224 -6.57 -31.11 -6.37
C PHE A 224 -5.35 -31.04 -5.45
N LYS A 225 -4.99 -29.85 -4.98
CA LYS A 225 -3.83 -29.65 -4.10
C LYS A 225 -3.95 -30.44 -2.79
N GLY A 226 -5.15 -30.49 -2.21
CA GLY A 226 -5.39 -31.31 -1.01
C GLY A 226 -5.18 -32.79 -1.27
N LYS A 227 -5.64 -33.31 -2.41
CA LYS A 227 -5.43 -34.72 -2.80
C LYS A 227 -3.95 -35.04 -3.02
N TRP A 228 -3.23 -34.15 -3.71
CA TRP A 228 -1.79 -34.27 -3.92
C TRP A 228 -1.01 -34.26 -2.59
N GLU A 229 -1.32 -33.33 -1.68
CA GLU A 229 -0.68 -33.26 -0.35
C GLU A 229 -0.97 -34.50 0.52
N ASN A 230 -2.12 -35.14 0.32
CA ASN A 230 -2.50 -36.38 0.99
C ASN A 230 -1.95 -37.66 0.32
N GLY A 231 -1.31 -37.55 -0.85
CA GLY A 231 -0.82 -38.70 -1.64
C GLY A 231 -1.94 -39.53 -2.29
N GLU A 232 -3.13 -38.96 -2.47
CA GLU A 232 -4.26 -39.61 -3.16
C GLU A 232 -4.12 -39.57 -4.69
N ILE A 233 -3.28 -38.68 -5.21
CA ILE A 233 -2.93 -38.46 -6.62
C ILE A 233 -1.43 -38.17 -6.69
#